data_AF-A0AB38SLJ7-F1
#
_entry.id   AF-A0AB38SLJ7-F1
#
_cell.length_a   1.000
_cell.length_b   1.000
_cell.length_c   1.000
_cell.angle_alpha   90.00
_cell.angle_beta   90.00
_cell.angle_gamma   90.00
#
_symmetry.space_group_name_H-M   'P 1'
#
loop_
_entity.id
_entity.type
_entity.pdbx_description
1 polymer ?
#
loop_
_entity_poly.entity_id
_entity_poly.type
_entity_poly.pdbx_seq_one_letter_code
_entity_poly.pdbx_strand_id
1 'polypeptide(L)'
;MTNIGFIGLGTMGRPMAGHLLAAGHRVFLHDAAPVAPDLIAAGGVACKSSKQVAEEADAVIIMVPDTPHVEAVLFGKDGVASGISKGKIVVDMSSISPLATKEFAKKIEALGADYLDAPVSGGEVGAKAASLTIMVGGPERAFGTMKPIFDKMGKNVTHVGANGDGQTTKVANQIIVALTIEAVSEALLFASKAGANPALVRKALMGGFASSRILEVHGERMVKRNFDPGFRIELHQKDLNLALEGARTLGISLPSTAVAQQLFSSCTAHGGKAWDHSAMVRALELMAGHEIAAV
;
A
#
# COMPACT_ATOMS: atom_id res chain seq x y z
N MET A 1 24.39 -10.78 7.12
CA MET A 1 23.26 -11.73 7.03
C MET A 1 22.40 -11.54 8.27
N THR A 2 21.08 -11.43 8.11
CA THR A 2 20.12 -11.17 9.21
C THR A 2 19.01 -12.21 9.12
N ASN A 3 18.49 -12.68 10.25
CA ASN A 3 17.32 -13.57 10.28
C ASN A 3 16.05 -12.72 10.19
N ILE A 4 15.29 -12.86 9.11
CA ILE A 4 14.10 -12.05 8.83
C ILE A 4 12.87 -12.93 8.78
N GLY A 5 11.86 -12.59 9.56
CA GLY A 5 10.52 -13.14 9.43
C GLY A 5 9.74 -12.36 8.39
N PHE A 6 8.95 -13.04 7.56
CA PHE A 6 8.04 -12.41 6.61
C PHE A 6 6.68 -13.09 6.67
N ILE A 7 5.67 -12.35 7.13
CA ILE A 7 4.30 -12.83 7.34
C ILE A 7 3.38 -12.10 6.36
N GLY A 8 2.69 -12.86 5.51
CA GLY A 8 1.87 -12.31 4.42
C GLY A 8 2.61 -12.33 3.08
N LEU A 9 2.26 -13.28 2.22
CA LEU A 9 2.94 -13.63 0.97
C LEU A 9 2.02 -13.49 -0.24
N GLY A 10 1.11 -12.52 -0.17
CA GLY A 10 0.24 -12.14 -1.29
C GLY A 10 0.99 -11.41 -2.40
N THR A 11 0.24 -10.68 -3.24
CA THR A 11 0.74 -9.95 -4.42
C THR A 11 1.95 -9.06 -4.13
N MET A 12 1.97 -8.38 -2.97
CA MET A 12 3.09 -7.54 -2.56
C MET A 12 4.16 -8.32 -1.79
N GLY A 13 3.74 -9.15 -0.83
CA GLY A 13 4.66 -9.80 0.11
C GLY A 13 5.58 -10.84 -0.53
N ARG A 14 5.08 -11.62 -1.49
CA ARG A 14 5.89 -12.66 -2.18
C ARG A 14 7.13 -12.07 -2.89
N PRO A 15 7.03 -11.07 -3.79
CA PRO A 15 8.22 -10.49 -4.40
C PRO A 15 9.13 -9.78 -3.38
N MET A 16 8.56 -9.13 -2.37
CA MET A 16 9.34 -8.50 -1.29
C MET A 16 10.20 -9.51 -0.53
N ALA A 17 9.63 -10.63 -0.10
CA ALA A 17 10.35 -11.72 0.56
C ALA A 17 11.43 -12.32 -0.37
N GLY A 18 11.12 -12.47 -1.66
CA GLY A 18 12.07 -12.92 -2.68
C GLY A 18 13.31 -12.03 -2.80
N HIS A 19 13.15 -10.70 -2.74
CA HIS A 19 14.29 -9.77 -2.74
C HIS A 19 15.18 -9.92 -1.51
N LEU A 20 14.61 -10.21 -0.34
CA LEU A 20 15.38 -10.46 0.88
C LEU A 20 16.18 -11.77 0.79
N LEU A 21 15.58 -12.82 0.23
CA LEU A 21 16.28 -14.08 -0.06
C LEU A 21 17.44 -13.85 -1.05
N ALA A 22 17.19 -13.14 -2.15
CA ALA A 22 18.21 -12.83 -3.16
C ALA A 22 19.35 -11.97 -2.61
N ALA A 23 19.09 -11.15 -1.59
CA ALA A 23 20.10 -10.37 -0.88
C ALA A 23 20.92 -11.19 0.14
N GLY A 24 20.67 -12.50 0.25
CA GLY A 24 21.42 -13.42 1.12
C GLY A 24 20.99 -13.39 2.58
N HIS A 25 19.78 -12.91 2.89
CA HIS A 25 19.19 -13.04 4.23
C HIS A 25 18.59 -14.43 4.43
N ARG A 26 18.53 -14.88 5.69
CA ARG A 26 17.78 -16.08 6.06
C ARG A 26 16.34 -15.66 6.33
N VAL A 27 15.38 -16.16 5.55
CA VAL A 27 13.99 -15.70 5.62
C VAL A 27 13.06 -16.82 6.10
N PHE A 28 12.33 -16.54 7.17
CA PHE A 28 11.30 -17.39 7.78
C PHE A 28 9.93 -16.91 7.33
N LEU A 29 9.18 -17.78 6.66
CA LEU A 29 8.01 -17.43 5.87
C LEU A 29 6.75 -17.98 6.49
N HIS A 30 5.71 -17.16 6.60
CA HIS A 30 4.39 -17.61 6.99
C HIS A 30 3.30 -16.86 6.22
N ASP A 31 2.24 -17.56 5.86
CA ASP A 31 1.03 -17.00 5.27
C ASP A 31 -0.18 -17.86 5.69
N ALA A 32 -1.39 -17.32 5.56
CA ALA A 32 -2.60 -18.10 5.78
C ALA A 32 -2.79 -19.18 4.70
N ALA A 33 -2.35 -18.89 3.47
CA ALA A 33 -2.22 -19.87 2.40
C ALA A 33 -0.86 -20.59 2.47
N PRO A 34 -0.72 -21.75 1.79
CA PRO A 34 0.56 -22.42 1.68
C PRO A 34 1.65 -21.50 1.11
N VAL A 35 2.85 -21.53 1.71
CA VAL A 35 4.01 -20.76 1.23
C VAL A 35 4.33 -21.16 -0.21
N ALA A 36 4.56 -20.15 -1.06
CA ALA A 36 4.77 -20.36 -2.49
C ALA A 36 6.05 -21.20 -2.77
N PRO A 37 5.99 -22.21 -3.65
CA PRO A 37 7.12 -23.12 -3.88
C PRO A 37 8.42 -22.44 -4.36
N ASP A 38 8.32 -21.34 -5.09
CA ASP A 38 9.46 -20.56 -5.56
C ASP A 38 10.24 -19.91 -4.41
N LEU A 39 9.56 -19.46 -3.36
CA LEU A 39 10.23 -18.93 -2.17
C LEU A 39 10.99 -20.03 -1.41
N ILE A 40 10.43 -21.24 -1.36
CA ILE A 40 11.10 -22.41 -0.77
C ILE A 40 12.31 -22.82 -1.61
N ALA A 41 12.16 -22.88 -2.94
CA ALA A 41 13.25 -23.17 -3.86
C ALA A 41 14.38 -22.12 -3.78
N ALA A 42 14.04 -20.86 -3.46
CA ALA A 42 14.99 -19.79 -3.21
C ALA A 42 15.62 -19.82 -1.79
N GLY A 43 15.34 -20.84 -0.97
CA GLY A 43 15.94 -21.03 0.35
C GLY A 43 15.12 -20.48 1.52
N GLY A 44 13.88 -20.05 1.29
CA GLY A 44 12.95 -19.65 2.34
C GLY A 44 12.53 -20.81 3.23
N VAL A 45 12.39 -20.55 4.53
CA VAL A 45 11.99 -21.55 5.54
C VAL A 45 10.53 -21.35 5.89
N ALA A 46 9.65 -22.28 5.52
CA ALA A 46 8.25 -22.23 5.91
C ALA A 46 8.06 -22.48 7.41
N CYS A 47 7.32 -21.58 8.07
CA CYS A 47 6.92 -21.68 9.46
C CYS A 47 5.42 -22.00 9.58
N LYS A 48 5.04 -22.69 10.66
CA LYS A 48 3.68 -23.13 10.94
C LYS A 48 2.78 -22.05 11.53
N SER A 49 3.38 -20.98 12.09
CA SER A 49 2.66 -19.88 12.72
C SER A 49 3.49 -18.59 12.76
N SER A 50 2.81 -17.46 12.96
CA SER A 50 3.44 -16.16 13.23
C SER A 50 4.34 -16.18 14.47
N LYS A 51 3.96 -16.94 15.50
CA LYS A 51 4.79 -17.21 16.69
C LYS A 51 6.12 -17.83 16.31
N GLN A 52 6.11 -18.91 15.52
CA GLN A 52 7.34 -19.58 15.13
C GLN A 52 8.25 -18.65 14.32
N VAL A 53 7.68 -17.82 13.43
CA VAL A 53 8.44 -16.79 12.71
C VAL A 53 9.11 -15.83 13.71
N ALA A 54 8.37 -15.37 14.71
CA ALA A 54 8.86 -14.45 15.72
C ALA A 54 9.92 -15.05 16.66
N GLU A 55 9.89 -16.37 16.92
CA GLU A 55 10.90 -17.06 17.72
C GLU A 55 12.26 -17.13 16.99
N GLU A 56 12.24 -17.39 15.69
CA GLU A 56 13.43 -17.62 14.86
C GLU A 56 14.08 -16.34 14.32
N ALA A 57 13.28 -15.29 14.05
CA ALA A 57 13.75 -14.08 13.38
C ALA A 57 14.28 -13.00 14.33
N ASP A 58 15.23 -12.17 13.87
CA ASP A 58 15.69 -10.96 14.57
C ASP A 58 14.73 -9.79 14.31
N ALA A 59 14.17 -9.73 13.10
CA ALA A 59 13.14 -8.77 12.70
C ALA A 59 11.99 -9.47 11.96
N VAL A 60 10.74 -9.09 12.25
CA VAL A 60 9.54 -9.67 11.64
C VAL A 60 8.83 -8.62 10.79
N ILE A 61 8.74 -8.85 9.49
CA ILE A 61 7.99 -8.04 8.53
C ILE A 61 6.58 -8.63 8.35
N ILE A 62 5.56 -7.76 8.38
CA ILE A 62 4.16 -8.12 8.18
C ILE A 62 3.64 -7.39 6.93
N MET A 63 2.95 -8.11 6.04
CA MET A 63 2.36 -7.58 4.80
C MET A 63 1.01 -8.24 4.49
N VAL A 64 -0.01 -7.86 5.27
CA VAL A 64 -1.38 -8.40 5.22
C VAL A 64 -2.43 -7.34 4.81
N PRO A 65 -3.68 -7.73 4.48
CA PRO A 65 -4.61 -6.83 3.79
C PRO A 65 -5.10 -5.60 4.57
N ASP A 66 -5.32 -5.72 5.88
CA ASP A 66 -6.03 -4.69 6.67
C ASP A 66 -5.74 -4.80 8.18
N THR A 67 -6.20 -3.79 8.94
CA THR A 67 -6.03 -3.61 10.38
C THR A 67 -6.38 -4.86 11.20
N PRO A 68 -7.53 -5.53 11.00
CA PRO A 68 -7.87 -6.73 11.78
C PRO A 68 -6.94 -7.91 11.49
N HIS A 69 -6.36 -7.97 10.28
CA HIS A 69 -5.39 -9.01 9.92
C HIS A 69 -4.05 -8.77 10.60
N VAL A 70 -3.59 -7.52 10.67
CA VAL A 70 -2.40 -7.15 11.43
C VAL A 70 -2.61 -7.47 12.91
N GLU A 71 -3.77 -7.13 13.47
CA GLU A 71 -4.11 -7.46 14.86
C GLU A 71 -4.08 -8.97 15.11
N ALA A 72 -4.67 -9.77 14.22
CA ALA A 72 -4.66 -11.24 14.33
C ALA A 72 -3.25 -11.83 14.21
N VAL A 73 -2.41 -11.32 13.29
CA VAL A 73 -1.01 -11.74 13.15
C VAL A 73 -0.19 -11.40 14.40
N LEU A 74 -0.41 -10.22 14.97
CA LEU A 74 0.34 -9.75 16.13
C LEU A 74 -0.11 -10.44 17.42
N PHE A 75 -1.42 -10.45 17.69
CA PHE A 75 -1.98 -10.74 19.01
C PHE A 75 -2.97 -11.92 19.02
N GLY A 76 -3.22 -12.55 17.88
CA GLY A 76 -4.02 -13.77 17.80
C GLY A 76 -3.35 -14.97 18.47
N LYS A 77 -4.06 -16.10 18.48
CA LYS A 77 -3.48 -17.37 18.92
C LYS A 77 -2.26 -17.70 18.06
N ASP A 78 -1.14 -18.02 18.70
CA ASP A 78 0.15 -18.24 18.04
C ASP A 78 0.60 -17.03 17.17
N GLY A 79 0.24 -15.82 17.61
CA GLY A 79 0.66 -14.55 17.02
C GLY A 79 2.10 -14.14 17.36
N VAL A 80 2.61 -13.11 16.68
CA VAL A 80 3.97 -12.58 16.87
C VAL A 80 4.28 -12.27 18.34
N ALA A 81 3.34 -11.64 19.05
CA ALA A 81 3.50 -11.25 20.46
C ALA A 81 3.77 -12.44 21.40
N SER A 82 3.39 -13.67 21.00
CA SER A 82 3.62 -14.88 21.79
C SER A 82 4.97 -15.56 21.54
N GLY A 83 5.73 -15.10 20.54
CA GLY A 83 7.07 -15.60 20.20
C GLY A 83 8.16 -14.52 20.16
N ILE A 84 7.79 -13.24 20.29
CA ILE A 84 8.72 -12.12 20.30
C ILE A 84 9.51 -12.09 21.61
N SER A 85 10.77 -11.65 21.54
CA SER A 85 11.63 -11.45 22.70
C SER A 85 12.31 -10.08 22.65
N LYS A 86 12.88 -9.66 23.78
CA LYS A 86 13.47 -8.33 23.96
C LYS A 86 14.55 -8.04 22.91
N GLY A 87 14.50 -6.84 22.34
CA GLY A 87 15.48 -6.33 21.37
C GLY A 87 15.18 -6.67 19.91
N LYS A 88 14.15 -7.49 19.64
CA LYS A 88 13.66 -7.75 18.27
C LYS A 88 12.90 -6.55 17.71
N ILE A 89 12.71 -6.53 16.39
CA ILE A 89 11.99 -5.47 15.68
C ILE A 89 10.79 -6.06 14.94
N VAL A 90 9.60 -5.51 15.15
CA VAL A 90 8.41 -5.82 14.34
C VAL A 90 8.18 -4.67 13.36
N VAL A 91 7.99 -5.00 12.09
CA VAL A 91 7.77 -4.04 11.01
C VAL A 91 6.46 -4.36 10.30
N ASP A 92 5.46 -3.51 10.45
CA ASP A 92 4.22 -3.62 9.71
C ASP A 92 4.29 -2.78 8.42
N MET A 93 4.31 -3.45 7.27
CA MET A 93 4.31 -2.82 5.95
C MET A 93 2.91 -2.80 5.30
N SER A 94 1.88 -3.28 6.01
CA SER A 94 0.49 -3.13 5.59
C SER A 94 0.04 -1.67 5.58
N SER A 95 -1.05 -1.38 4.85
CA SER A 95 -1.74 -0.08 4.95
C SER A 95 -2.97 -0.24 5.84
N ILE A 96 -2.88 0.29 7.07
CA ILE A 96 -3.86 0.11 8.15
C ILE A 96 -4.17 1.43 8.88
N SER A 97 -5.07 1.39 9.85
CA SER A 97 -5.42 2.57 10.67
C SER A 97 -4.22 3.12 11.45
N PRO A 98 -3.86 4.41 11.30
CA PRO A 98 -2.80 5.04 12.10
C PRO A 98 -3.05 4.98 13.61
N LEU A 99 -4.33 4.99 14.02
CA LEU A 99 -4.72 4.91 15.43
C LEU A 99 -4.46 3.51 15.98
N ALA A 100 -4.86 2.47 15.24
CA ALA A 100 -4.60 1.09 15.63
C ALA A 100 -3.09 0.80 15.70
N THR A 101 -2.32 1.31 14.72
CA THR A 101 -0.85 1.20 14.71
C THR A 101 -0.22 1.76 15.99
N LYS A 102 -0.66 2.91 16.49
CA LYS A 102 -0.14 3.48 17.74
C LYS A 102 -0.41 2.56 18.93
N GLU A 103 -1.57 1.93 18.99
CA GLU A 103 -1.90 0.96 20.04
C GLU A 103 -1.13 -0.36 19.89
N PHE A 104 -0.92 -0.83 18.66
CA PHE A 104 -0.12 -2.03 18.39
C PHE A 104 1.34 -1.82 18.77
N ALA A 105 1.91 -0.67 18.42
CA ALA A 105 3.27 -0.29 18.79
C ALA A 105 3.45 -0.33 20.31
N LYS A 106 2.59 0.34 21.09
CA LYS A 106 2.63 0.31 22.57
C LYS A 106 2.62 -1.11 23.14
N LYS A 107 1.76 -1.99 22.60
CA LYS A 107 1.66 -3.38 23.07
C LYS A 107 2.94 -4.18 22.78
N ILE A 108 3.56 -3.98 21.62
CA ILE A 108 4.82 -4.66 21.25
C ILE A 108 6.00 -4.10 22.05
N GLU A 109 6.06 -2.78 22.24
CA GLU A 109 7.08 -2.10 23.06
C GLU A 109 7.02 -2.54 24.52
N ALA A 110 5.83 -2.79 25.07
CA ALA A 110 5.66 -3.35 26.41
C ALA A 110 6.28 -4.76 26.57
N LEU A 111 6.50 -5.48 25.47
CA LEU A 111 7.20 -6.79 25.43
C LEU A 111 8.73 -6.62 25.24
N GLY A 112 9.21 -5.38 25.14
CA GLY A 112 10.63 -5.05 24.98
C GLY A 112 11.15 -5.15 23.54
N ALA A 113 10.26 -5.18 22.54
CA ALA A 113 10.60 -5.14 21.12
C ALA A 113 10.24 -3.78 20.51
N ASP A 114 10.97 -3.35 19.48
CA ASP A 114 10.63 -2.13 18.76
C ASP A 114 9.56 -2.41 17.71
N TYR A 115 8.73 -1.40 17.41
CA TYR A 115 7.74 -1.46 16.35
C TYR A 115 8.03 -0.37 15.31
N LEU A 116 7.93 -0.71 14.03
CA LEU A 116 7.94 0.24 12.91
C LEU A 116 6.71 0.03 12.06
N ASP A 117 5.97 1.09 11.77
CA ASP A 117 4.99 1.09 10.68
C ASP A 117 5.64 1.64 9.41
N ALA A 118 5.74 0.81 8.39
CA ALA A 118 6.47 1.07 7.16
C ALA A 118 5.62 0.79 5.91
N PRO A 119 4.39 1.35 5.78
CA PRO A 119 3.56 1.15 4.61
C PRO A 119 4.25 1.58 3.31
N VAL A 120 3.83 0.95 2.21
CA VAL A 120 4.50 1.11 0.90
C VAL A 120 3.60 1.70 -0.18
N SER A 121 4.21 2.31 -1.20
CA SER A 121 3.57 2.75 -2.43
C SER A 121 4.39 2.34 -3.66
N GLY A 122 3.74 2.07 -4.79
CA GLY A 122 4.35 1.57 -6.03
C GLY A 122 3.68 0.34 -6.64
N GLY A 123 2.74 -0.29 -5.91
CA GLY A 123 1.98 -1.45 -6.37
C GLY A 123 2.84 -2.69 -6.64
N GLU A 124 2.25 -3.70 -7.27
CA GLU A 124 2.92 -4.97 -7.57
C GLU A 124 4.16 -4.76 -8.46
N VAL A 125 4.07 -3.84 -9.42
CA VAL A 125 5.19 -3.48 -10.30
C VAL A 125 6.37 -2.96 -9.49
N GLY A 126 6.12 -2.05 -8.54
CA GLY A 126 7.15 -1.52 -7.65
C GLY A 126 7.74 -2.60 -6.75
N ALA A 127 6.91 -3.52 -6.24
CA ALA A 127 7.33 -4.62 -5.37
C ALA A 127 8.24 -5.61 -6.10
N LYS A 128 7.91 -6.00 -7.34
CA LYS A 128 8.74 -6.89 -8.19
C LYS A 128 10.05 -6.25 -8.64
N ALA A 129 10.06 -4.92 -8.77
CA ALA A 129 11.23 -4.17 -9.23
C ALA A 129 12.09 -3.62 -8.08
N ALA A 130 11.83 -4.03 -6.82
CA ALA A 130 12.49 -3.48 -5.62
C ALA A 130 12.54 -1.94 -5.60
N SER A 131 11.47 -1.28 -6.06
CA SER A 131 11.43 0.17 -6.29
C SER A 131 10.32 0.88 -5.50
N LEU A 132 9.81 0.21 -4.47
CA LEU A 132 8.79 0.76 -3.58
C LEU A 132 9.24 2.08 -2.94
N THR A 133 8.26 2.94 -2.69
CA THR A 133 8.38 4.02 -1.71
C THR A 133 7.92 3.49 -0.36
N ILE A 134 8.76 3.61 0.67
CA ILE A 134 8.54 3.09 2.02
C ILE A 134 8.54 4.27 2.99
N MET A 135 7.43 4.45 3.72
CA MET A 135 7.18 5.57 4.63
C MET A 135 7.21 5.04 6.05
N VAL A 136 8.27 5.32 6.82
CA VAL A 136 8.53 4.63 8.09
C VAL A 136 8.28 5.53 9.30
N GLY A 137 7.35 5.13 10.15
CA GLY A 137 7.17 5.67 11.50
C GLY A 137 7.77 4.74 12.57
N GLY A 138 8.33 5.32 13.63
CA GLY A 138 8.82 4.62 14.81
C GLY A 138 10.22 5.08 15.26
N PRO A 139 10.88 4.37 16.20
CA PRO A 139 12.15 4.81 16.76
C PRO A 139 13.26 4.91 15.71
N GLU A 140 14.00 6.02 15.70
CA GLU A 140 15.09 6.28 14.73
C GLU A 140 16.17 5.18 14.77
N ARG A 141 16.47 4.63 15.95
CA ARG A 141 17.37 3.49 16.13
C ARG A 141 16.92 2.27 15.33
N ALA A 142 15.65 1.88 15.47
CA ALA A 142 15.08 0.73 14.75
C ALA A 142 15.06 0.99 13.25
N PHE A 143 14.69 2.22 12.84
CA PHE A 143 14.77 2.63 11.44
C PHE A 143 16.19 2.47 10.89
N GLY A 144 17.21 2.94 11.60
CA GLY A 144 18.61 2.79 11.20
C GLY A 144 19.03 1.33 11.02
N THR A 145 18.59 0.43 11.92
CA THR A 145 18.81 -1.02 11.79
C THR A 145 18.10 -1.63 10.59
N MET A 146 16.86 -1.22 10.31
CA MET A 146 16.04 -1.78 9.22
C MET A 146 16.31 -1.15 7.86
N LYS A 147 16.94 0.03 7.80
CA LYS A 147 17.17 0.77 6.55
C LYS A 147 17.90 -0.05 5.47
N PRO A 148 18.99 -0.80 5.76
CA PRO A 148 19.63 -1.67 4.77
C PRO A 148 18.72 -2.79 4.24
N ILE A 149 17.73 -3.22 5.03
CA ILE A 149 16.73 -4.23 4.64
C ILE A 149 15.66 -3.59 3.77
N PHE A 150 15.17 -2.40 4.14
CA PHE A 150 14.23 -1.62 3.32
C PHE A 150 14.79 -1.31 1.94
N ASP A 151 16.08 -0.97 1.85
CA ASP A 151 16.77 -0.68 0.58
C ASP A 151 16.87 -1.90 -0.37
N LYS A 152 16.50 -3.11 0.09
CA LYS A 152 16.37 -4.30 -0.78
C LYS A 152 15.01 -4.43 -1.44
N MET A 153 14.01 -3.71 -0.95
CA MET A 153 12.63 -3.79 -1.44
C MET A 153 12.12 -2.45 -1.99
N GLY A 154 12.78 -1.36 -1.62
CA GLY A 154 12.40 0.00 -1.98
C GLY A 154 13.54 0.84 -2.53
N LYS A 155 13.16 1.88 -3.28
CA LYS A 155 14.09 2.89 -3.82
C LYS A 155 14.04 4.21 -3.03
N ASN A 156 12.88 4.56 -2.48
CA ASN A 156 12.69 5.76 -1.67
C ASN A 156 12.24 5.34 -0.28
N VAL A 157 13.14 5.41 0.71
CA VAL A 157 12.86 4.99 2.08
C VAL A 157 13.03 6.20 3.00
N THR A 158 11.95 6.64 3.63
CA THR A 158 11.93 7.88 4.43
C THR A 158 11.46 7.57 5.84
N HIS A 159 12.23 8.01 6.84
CA HIS A 159 11.74 8.08 8.22
C HIS A 159 10.91 9.35 8.38
N VAL A 160 9.62 9.17 8.70
CA VAL A 160 8.63 10.26 8.67
C VAL A 160 8.19 10.69 10.07
N GLY A 161 8.65 10.03 11.12
CA GLY A 161 8.35 10.39 12.49
C GLY A 161 8.21 9.21 13.44
N ALA A 162 7.35 9.37 14.45
CA ALA A 162 7.07 8.37 15.46
C ALA A 162 6.10 7.29 14.95
N ASN A 163 5.77 6.32 15.80
CA ASN A 163 4.82 5.28 15.43
C ASN A 163 3.45 5.85 15.03
N GLY A 164 2.93 5.36 13.92
CA GLY A 164 1.71 5.81 13.25
C GLY A 164 1.93 6.90 12.22
N ASP A 165 3.09 7.56 12.18
CA ASP A 165 3.36 8.62 11.20
C ASP A 165 3.62 8.04 9.79
N GLY A 166 4.10 6.80 9.69
CA GLY A 166 4.19 6.05 8.44
C GLY A 166 2.80 5.81 7.84
N GLN A 167 1.87 5.27 8.64
CA GLN A 167 0.47 5.09 8.23
C GLN A 167 -0.22 6.42 7.92
N THR A 168 0.02 7.46 8.72
CA THR A 168 -0.54 8.81 8.46
C THR A 168 -0.06 9.36 7.12
N THR A 169 1.23 9.21 6.82
CA THR A 169 1.83 9.60 5.53
C THR A 169 1.21 8.80 4.38
N LYS A 170 1.00 7.50 4.57
CA LYS A 170 0.33 6.65 3.58
C LYS A 170 -1.12 7.08 3.33
N VAL A 171 -1.89 7.39 4.36
CA VAL A 171 -3.26 7.92 4.23
C VAL A 171 -3.26 9.21 3.41
N ALA A 172 -2.36 10.15 3.72
CA ALA A 172 -2.20 11.38 2.96
C ALA A 172 -1.85 11.12 1.48
N ASN A 173 -0.95 10.16 1.22
CA ASN A 173 -0.62 9.73 -0.14
C ASN A 173 -1.84 9.21 -0.89
N GLN A 174 -2.66 8.36 -0.27
CA GLN A 174 -3.83 7.77 -0.93
C GLN A 174 -4.96 8.79 -1.17
N ILE A 175 -5.08 9.82 -0.32
CA ILE A 175 -5.96 10.98 -0.57
C ILE A 175 -5.50 11.71 -1.84
N ILE A 176 -4.22 12.11 -1.91
CA ILE A 176 -3.67 12.83 -3.07
C ILE A 176 -3.85 12.03 -4.35
N VAL A 177 -3.55 10.72 -4.31
CA VAL A 177 -3.69 9.84 -5.48
C VAL A 177 -5.16 9.79 -5.95
N ALA A 178 -6.13 9.61 -5.05
CA ALA A 178 -7.55 9.56 -5.42
C ALA A 178 -8.04 10.86 -6.06
N LEU A 179 -7.78 12.00 -5.40
CA LEU A 179 -8.23 13.31 -5.87
C LEU A 179 -7.55 13.71 -7.19
N THR A 180 -6.30 13.32 -7.40
CA THR A 180 -5.62 13.60 -8.67
C THR A 180 -6.17 12.71 -9.80
N ILE A 181 -6.53 11.45 -9.51
CA ILE A 181 -7.19 10.59 -10.50
C ILE A 181 -8.55 11.17 -10.88
N GLU A 182 -9.33 11.61 -9.89
CA GLU A 182 -10.61 12.30 -10.11
C GLU A 182 -10.41 13.54 -10.98
N ALA A 183 -9.50 14.43 -10.62
CA ALA A 183 -9.24 15.67 -11.35
C ALA A 183 -8.81 15.42 -12.81
N VAL A 184 -7.94 14.43 -13.04
CA VAL A 184 -7.54 14.04 -14.41
C VAL A 184 -8.74 13.47 -15.17
N SER A 185 -9.58 12.68 -14.50
CA SER A 185 -10.79 12.10 -15.09
C SER A 185 -11.78 13.18 -15.52
N GLU A 186 -12.07 14.15 -14.65
CA GLU A 186 -12.94 15.29 -14.95
C GLU A 186 -12.39 16.12 -16.12
N ALA A 187 -11.10 16.47 -16.09
CA ALA A 187 -10.48 17.30 -17.11
C ALA A 187 -10.49 16.63 -18.49
N LEU A 188 -10.16 15.33 -18.57
CA LEU A 188 -10.16 14.58 -19.82
C LEU A 188 -11.58 14.33 -20.33
N LEU A 189 -12.53 14.07 -19.45
CA LEU A 189 -13.94 13.94 -19.81
C LEU A 189 -14.51 15.24 -20.36
N PHE A 190 -14.26 16.36 -19.68
CA PHE A 190 -14.66 17.69 -20.15
C PHE A 190 -14.07 17.97 -21.54
N ALA A 191 -12.76 17.79 -21.69
CA ALA A 191 -12.08 18.00 -22.97
C ALA A 191 -12.69 17.15 -24.09
N SER A 192 -12.92 15.86 -23.83
CA SER A 192 -13.53 14.93 -24.78
C SER A 192 -14.94 15.39 -25.18
N LYS A 193 -15.78 15.72 -24.20
CA LYS A 193 -17.17 16.15 -24.45
C LYS A 193 -17.26 17.52 -25.12
N ALA A 194 -16.25 18.38 -24.93
CA ALA A 194 -16.10 19.64 -25.65
C ALA A 194 -15.56 19.48 -27.09
N GLY A 195 -15.25 18.25 -27.53
CA GLY A 195 -14.78 17.96 -28.88
C GLY A 195 -13.26 17.98 -29.07
N ALA A 196 -12.48 18.18 -27.99
CA ALA A 196 -11.03 18.10 -28.05
C ALA A 196 -10.55 16.63 -27.95
N ASN A 197 -9.42 16.31 -28.58
CA ASN A 197 -8.80 14.99 -28.45
C ASN A 197 -8.14 14.86 -27.07
N PRO A 198 -8.59 13.94 -26.18
CA PRO A 198 -8.05 13.80 -24.83
C PRO A 198 -6.56 13.44 -24.77
N ALA A 199 -6.05 12.71 -25.78
CA ALA A 199 -4.63 12.37 -25.86
C ALA A 199 -3.76 13.61 -26.11
N LEU A 200 -4.22 14.52 -26.98
CA LEU A 200 -3.53 15.78 -27.26
C LEU A 200 -3.61 16.74 -26.08
N VAL A 201 -4.76 16.81 -25.40
CA VAL A 201 -4.92 17.60 -24.17
C VAL A 201 -3.97 17.10 -23.08
N ARG A 202 -3.94 15.78 -22.82
CA ARG A 202 -2.97 15.19 -21.89
C ARG A 202 -1.54 15.58 -22.25
N LYS A 203 -1.14 15.43 -23.51
CA LYS A 203 0.22 15.80 -23.97
C LYS A 203 0.54 17.27 -23.71
N ALA A 204 -0.40 18.18 -23.95
CA ALA A 204 -0.22 19.59 -23.70
C ALA A 204 -0.08 19.92 -22.20
N LEU A 205 -0.90 19.27 -21.35
CA LEU A 205 -0.93 19.51 -19.91
C LEU A 205 0.31 18.98 -19.16
N MET A 206 1.05 18.03 -19.74
CA MET A 206 2.28 17.47 -19.12
C MET A 206 3.42 18.48 -18.95
N GLY A 207 3.41 19.60 -19.67
CA GLY A 207 4.46 20.63 -19.60
C GLY A 207 4.22 21.73 -18.56
N GLY A 208 3.07 21.76 -17.87
CA GLY A 208 2.69 22.85 -16.97
C GLY A 208 2.34 22.41 -15.56
N PHE A 209 1.68 23.28 -14.79
CA PHE A 209 1.28 23.03 -13.40
C PHE A 209 0.30 21.86 -13.22
N ALA A 210 -0.37 21.42 -14.28
CA ALA A 210 -1.21 20.23 -14.28
C ALA A 210 -0.40 18.92 -14.29
N SER A 211 0.92 18.99 -14.53
CA SER A 211 1.79 17.83 -14.62
C SER A 211 1.84 17.09 -13.29
N SER A 212 1.58 15.78 -13.35
CA SER A 212 1.66 14.86 -12.22
C SER A 212 1.91 13.45 -12.74
N ARG A 213 2.41 12.57 -11.86
CA ARG A 213 2.59 11.15 -12.19
C ARG A 213 1.26 10.48 -12.57
N ILE A 214 0.15 10.95 -12.01
CA ILE A 214 -1.20 10.46 -12.33
C ILE A 214 -1.63 10.90 -13.73
N LEU A 215 -1.42 12.17 -14.12
CA LEU A 215 -1.70 12.60 -15.48
C LEU A 215 -0.85 11.83 -16.51
N GLU A 216 0.42 11.60 -16.19
CA GLU A 216 1.32 10.81 -17.03
C GLU A 216 0.82 9.36 -17.16
N VAL A 217 0.66 8.62 -16.07
CA VAL A 217 0.36 7.18 -16.12
C VAL A 217 -1.12 6.90 -16.29
N HIS A 218 -1.96 7.43 -15.41
CA HIS A 218 -3.39 7.13 -15.36
C HIS A 218 -4.14 7.86 -16.47
N GLY A 219 -3.75 9.09 -16.81
CA GLY A 219 -4.28 9.77 -17.99
C GLY A 219 -4.03 8.98 -19.28
N GLU A 220 -2.89 8.29 -19.40
CA GLU A 220 -2.63 7.41 -20.55
C GLU A 220 -3.51 6.16 -20.54
N ARG A 221 -3.66 5.52 -19.39
CA ARG A 221 -4.57 4.37 -19.21
C ARG A 221 -6.01 4.71 -19.59
N MET A 222 -6.49 5.86 -19.12
CA MET A 222 -7.80 6.43 -19.43
C MET A 222 -7.99 6.60 -20.94
N VAL A 223 -7.03 7.25 -21.62
CA VAL A 223 -7.06 7.47 -23.08
C VAL A 223 -6.98 6.15 -23.87
N LYS A 224 -6.17 5.20 -23.41
CA LYS A 224 -5.99 3.88 -24.05
C LYS A 224 -7.06 2.85 -23.66
N ARG A 225 -8.01 3.22 -22.80
CA ARG A 225 -9.02 2.32 -22.21
C ARG A 225 -8.42 1.07 -21.55
N ASN A 226 -7.21 1.17 -21.00
CA ASN A 226 -6.55 0.08 -20.31
C ASN A 226 -6.75 0.21 -18.80
N PHE A 227 -7.65 -0.61 -18.27
CA PHE A 227 -7.99 -0.65 -16.85
C PHE A 227 -7.60 -1.98 -16.19
N ASP A 228 -6.68 -2.72 -16.81
CA ASP A 228 -6.13 -3.94 -16.23
C ASP A 228 -5.44 -3.62 -14.90
N PRO A 229 -5.55 -4.50 -13.88
CA PRO A 229 -5.20 -4.14 -12.51
C PRO A 229 -3.73 -3.73 -12.34
N GLY A 230 -3.49 -2.48 -11.92
CA GLY A 230 -2.24 -2.03 -11.31
C GLY A 230 -2.41 -1.79 -9.81
N PHE A 231 -3.48 -1.07 -9.44
CA PHE A 231 -3.99 -0.97 -8.07
C PHE A 231 -5.53 -0.98 -8.09
N ARG A 232 -6.15 -2.02 -7.51
CA ARG A 232 -7.58 -2.28 -7.66
C ARG A 232 -8.44 -1.23 -6.94
N ILE A 233 -9.58 -0.89 -7.52
CA ILE A 233 -10.56 0.03 -6.92
C ILE A 233 -10.93 -0.38 -5.49
N GLU A 234 -11.18 -1.66 -5.24
CA GLU A 234 -11.49 -2.14 -3.88
C GLU A 234 -10.41 -1.81 -2.84
N LEU A 235 -9.14 -1.82 -3.25
CA LEU A 235 -8.02 -1.54 -2.35
C LEU A 235 -7.93 -0.04 -2.08
N HIS A 236 -8.18 0.79 -3.10
CA HIS A 236 -8.22 2.24 -2.90
C HIS A 236 -9.44 2.67 -2.09
N GLN A 237 -10.59 2.02 -2.26
CA GLN A 237 -11.76 2.24 -1.40
C GLN A 237 -11.47 1.92 0.07
N LYS A 238 -10.73 0.85 0.34
CA LYS A 238 -10.26 0.53 1.69
C LYS A 238 -9.39 1.67 2.25
N ASP A 239 -8.41 2.14 1.48
CA ASP A 239 -7.53 3.23 1.93
C ASP A 239 -8.29 4.55 2.17
N LEU A 240 -9.28 4.87 1.34
CA LEU A 240 -10.13 6.05 1.56
C LEU A 240 -11.10 5.88 2.73
N ASN A 241 -11.53 4.65 3.04
CA ASN A 241 -12.26 4.38 4.28
C ASN A 241 -11.40 4.70 5.51
N LEU A 242 -10.12 4.27 5.51
CA LEU A 242 -9.17 4.63 6.59
C LEU A 242 -9.01 6.16 6.71
N ALA A 243 -8.92 6.87 5.58
CA ALA A 243 -8.85 8.32 5.55
C ALA A 243 -10.09 8.99 6.17
N LEU A 244 -11.29 8.53 5.78
CA LEU A 244 -12.56 9.10 6.24
C LEU A 244 -12.88 8.74 7.71
N GLU A 245 -12.49 7.55 8.17
CA GLU A 245 -12.54 7.17 9.59
C GLU A 245 -11.59 8.01 10.44
N GLY A 246 -10.35 8.19 9.97
CA GLY A 246 -9.38 9.09 10.59
C GLY A 246 -9.90 10.52 10.67
N ALA A 247 -10.49 11.03 9.57
CA ALA A 247 -11.06 12.37 9.52
C ALA A 247 -12.17 12.59 10.56
N ARG A 248 -13.09 11.61 10.69
CA ARG A 248 -14.13 11.64 11.73
C ARG A 248 -13.55 11.66 13.13
N THR A 249 -12.52 10.86 13.39
CA THR A 249 -11.89 10.77 14.71
C THR A 249 -11.13 12.06 15.08
N LEU A 250 -10.50 12.70 14.09
CA LEU A 250 -9.75 13.94 14.27
C LEU A 250 -10.62 15.21 14.22
N GLY A 251 -11.90 15.09 13.85
CA GLY A 251 -12.80 16.24 13.70
C GLY A 251 -12.47 17.13 12.49
N ILE A 252 -11.91 16.57 11.42
CA ILE A 252 -11.59 17.29 10.18
C ILE A 252 -12.54 16.91 9.04
N SER A 253 -12.77 17.84 8.11
CA SER A 253 -13.61 17.62 6.93
C SER A 253 -12.75 17.38 5.69
N LEU A 254 -12.98 16.24 5.02
CA LEU A 254 -12.32 15.87 3.76
C LEU A 254 -13.38 15.70 2.64
N PRO A 255 -14.00 16.79 2.15
CA PRO A 255 -15.16 16.70 1.26
C PRO A 255 -14.83 16.00 -0.07
N SER A 256 -13.73 16.38 -0.73
CA SER A 256 -13.33 15.75 -1.99
C SER A 256 -12.97 14.27 -1.83
N THR A 257 -12.41 13.88 -0.68
CA THR A 257 -12.15 12.46 -0.39
C THR A 257 -13.45 11.67 -0.25
N ALA A 258 -14.47 12.26 0.37
CA ALA A 258 -15.79 11.63 0.46
C ALA A 258 -16.45 11.48 -0.92
N VAL A 259 -16.30 12.48 -1.81
CA VAL A 259 -16.79 12.41 -3.20
C VAL A 259 -16.05 11.31 -3.98
N ALA A 260 -14.71 11.30 -3.95
CA ALA A 260 -13.91 10.28 -4.60
C ALA A 260 -14.27 8.85 -4.13
N GLN A 261 -14.57 8.68 -2.84
CA GLN A 261 -15.07 7.41 -2.30
C GLN A 261 -16.40 6.99 -2.94
N GLN A 262 -17.33 7.93 -3.18
CA GLN A 262 -18.59 7.64 -3.84
C GLN A 262 -18.43 7.37 -5.34
N LEU A 263 -17.48 8.03 -6.02
CA LEU A 263 -17.15 7.72 -7.41
C LEU A 263 -16.62 6.29 -7.54
N PHE A 264 -15.75 5.85 -6.64
CA PHE A 264 -15.34 4.45 -6.59
C PHE A 264 -16.49 3.49 -6.26
N SER A 265 -17.42 3.86 -5.37
CA SER A 265 -18.63 3.07 -5.11
C SER A 265 -19.48 2.91 -6.36
N SER A 266 -19.60 3.95 -7.18
CA SER A 266 -20.25 3.87 -8.49
C SER A 266 -19.53 2.87 -9.41
N CYS A 267 -18.20 2.94 -9.53
CA CYS A 267 -17.44 1.94 -10.31
C CYS A 267 -17.70 0.51 -9.82
N THR A 268 -17.65 0.28 -8.50
CA THR A 268 -17.90 -1.04 -7.90
C THR A 268 -19.31 -1.56 -8.20
N ALA A 269 -20.33 -0.70 -8.12
CA ALA A 269 -21.71 -1.06 -8.47
C ALA A 269 -21.87 -1.48 -9.95
N HIS A 270 -20.97 -1.03 -10.82
CA HIS A 270 -20.93 -1.37 -12.24
C HIS A 270 -19.88 -2.45 -12.57
N GLY A 271 -19.57 -3.33 -11.61
CA GLY A 271 -18.64 -4.46 -11.80
C GLY A 271 -17.16 -4.09 -11.77
N GLY A 272 -16.83 -2.83 -11.44
CA GLY A 272 -15.48 -2.29 -11.52
C GLY A 272 -14.57 -2.55 -10.35
N LYS A 273 -15.00 -3.39 -9.39
CA LYS A 273 -14.28 -3.66 -8.13
C LYS A 273 -12.81 -4.06 -8.36
N ALA A 274 -12.55 -4.87 -9.39
CA ALA A 274 -11.24 -5.40 -9.70
C ALA A 274 -10.43 -4.53 -10.69
N TRP A 275 -11.01 -3.50 -11.29
CA TRP A 275 -10.31 -2.63 -12.24
C TRP A 275 -9.22 -1.82 -11.54
N ASP A 276 -8.22 -1.39 -12.30
CA ASP A 276 -7.29 -0.36 -11.85
C ASP A 276 -8.06 0.93 -11.47
N HIS A 277 -7.60 1.62 -10.45
CA HIS A 277 -8.22 2.86 -9.97
C HIS A 277 -8.25 4.01 -10.99
N SER A 278 -7.48 3.95 -12.08
CA SER A 278 -7.69 4.85 -13.23
C SER A 278 -9.09 4.72 -13.86
N ALA A 279 -9.79 3.60 -13.64
CA ALA A 279 -11.16 3.39 -14.08
C ALA A 279 -12.19 4.24 -13.32
N MET A 280 -11.79 5.05 -12.34
CA MET A 280 -12.66 6.09 -11.75
C MET A 280 -13.31 6.97 -12.82
N VAL A 281 -12.62 7.22 -13.93
CA VAL A 281 -13.17 7.99 -15.06
C VAL A 281 -14.51 7.43 -15.54
N ARG A 282 -14.72 6.10 -15.47
CA ARG A 282 -15.96 5.46 -15.90
C ARG A 282 -17.16 5.91 -15.08
N ALA A 283 -16.99 6.25 -13.79
CA ALA A 283 -18.08 6.81 -13.00
C ALA A 283 -18.55 8.16 -13.56
N LEU A 284 -17.62 9.02 -13.97
CA LEU A 284 -17.92 10.32 -14.56
C LEU A 284 -18.47 10.18 -15.98
N GLU A 285 -17.96 9.22 -16.77
CA GLU A 285 -18.49 8.90 -18.10
C GLU A 285 -19.98 8.52 -18.04
N LEU A 286 -20.35 7.68 -17.07
CA LEU A 286 -21.74 7.29 -16.80
C LEU A 286 -22.60 8.53 -16.46
N MET A 287 -22.12 9.40 -15.57
CA MET A 287 -22.84 10.62 -15.17
C MET A 287 -23.00 11.62 -16.33
N ALA A 288 -22.02 11.67 -17.24
CA ALA A 288 -22.03 12.56 -18.38
C ALA A 288 -22.72 11.99 -19.62
N GLY A 289 -23.02 10.68 -19.64
CA GLY A 289 -23.48 9.98 -20.85
C GLY A 289 -22.47 10.09 -22.00
N HIS A 290 -21.17 10.09 -21.70
CA HIS A 290 -20.09 10.31 -22.68
C HIS A 290 -18.83 9.56 -22.27
N GLU A 291 -18.31 8.69 -23.13
CA GLU A 291 -17.01 8.04 -22.92
C GLU A 291 -15.87 8.84 -23.53
N ILE A 292 -14.71 8.85 -22.86
CA ILE A 292 -13.49 9.42 -23.44
C ILE A 292 -12.97 8.46 -24.52
N ALA A 293 -13.46 8.62 -25.74
CA ALA A 293 -12.90 7.96 -26.90
C ALA A 293 -11.84 8.86 -27.54
N ALA A 294 -10.71 8.27 -27.92
CA ALA A 294 -9.84 8.88 -28.92
C ALA A 294 -10.61 8.81 -30.25
N VAL A 295 -11.08 9.96 -30.73
CA VAL A 295 -11.44 10.09 -32.15
C VAL A 295 -10.18 9.88 -32.98
#